data_AF-A0A2P4P995-F1
#
_entry.id   AF-A0A2P4P995-F1
#
_cell.length_a   1.000
_cell.length_b   1.000
_cell.length_c   1.000
_cell.angle_alpha   90.00
_cell.angle_beta   90.00
_cell.angle_gamma   90.00
#
_symmetry.space_group_name_H-M   'P 1'
#
loop_
_entity.id
_entity.type
_entity.pdbx_description
1 polymer ?
#
loop_
_entity_poly.entity_id
_entity_poly.type
_entity_poly.pdbx_seq_one_letter_code
_entity_poly.pdbx_strand_id
1 'polypeptide(L)'
;MKRVDVKFHFWLEVGSTNWQYTSLMGQDKLIVLQHFDLTKLFPNSRATQIRNLWDNFYLLHKAMKDQKTDANQFSDDARAWLHQFLDSNYFYQAGDITPYMHVLVYHVPEMMRIHQKFDGGVRKGRKSAIVNILEYENRVLYFNNHNMVDLIRLSKRLRIK
;
A
#
# COMPACT_ATOMS: atom_id res chain seq x y z
N MET A 1 -12.09 -10.07 -17.70
CA MET A 1 -11.37 -8.90 -18.25
C MET A 1 -10.66 -9.21 -19.58
N LYS A 2 -11.37 -9.78 -20.57
CA LYS A 2 -10.76 -10.28 -21.82
C LYS A 2 -10.14 -9.18 -22.71
N ARG A 3 -10.66 -7.95 -22.67
CA ARG A 3 -10.15 -6.83 -23.49
C ARG A 3 -8.77 -6.30 -23.08
N VAL A 4 -8.38 -6.53 -21.83
CA VAL A 4 -7.03 -6.24 -21.32
C VAL A 4 -6.23 -7.52 -21.10
N ASP A 5 -6.72 -8.66 -21.62
CA ASP A 5 -6.11 -9.98 -21.48
C ASP A 5 -5.77 -10.40 -20.03
N VAL A 6 -6.63 -10.02 -19.07
CA VAL A 6 -6.44 -10.36 -17.67
C VAL A 6 -7.34 -11.54 -17.26
N LYS A 7 -6.74 -12.55 -16.62
CA LYS A 7 -7.41 -13.76 -16.11
C LYS A 7 -8.12 -13.50 -14.78
N PHE A 8 -9.11 -12.61 -14.80
CA PHE A 8 -9.98 -12.33 -13.68
C PHE A 8 -11.43 -12.64 -14.02
N HIS A 9 -12.04 -13.50 -13.21
CA HIS A 9 -13.41 -13.95 -13.32
C HIS A 9 -14.13 -13.73 -11.98
N PHE A 10 -15.40 -13.38 -12.08
CA PHE A 10 -16.31 -13.30 -10.95
C PHE A 10 -17.57 -14.09 -11.32
N TRP A 11 -18.13 -14.82 -10.36
CA TRP A 11 -19.33 -15.63 -10.55
C TRP A 11 -20.16 -15.66 -9.27
N LEU A 12 -21.48 -15.80 -9.42
CA LEU A 12 -22.37 -16.00 -8.28
C LEU A 12 -22.30 -17.46 -7.86
N GLU A 13 -22.15 -17.72 -6.57
CA GLU A 13 -22.16 -19.07 -6.04
C GLU A 13 -23.58 -19.66 -6.13
N VAL A 14 -23.70 -20.88 -6.64
CA VAL A 14 -25.00 -21.51 -6.88
C VAL A 14 -25.73 -21.72 -5.57
N GLY A 15 -26.93 -21.15 -5.44
CA GLY A 15 -27.75 -21.21 -4.22
C GLY A 15 -27.40 -20.16 -3.15
N SER A 16 -26.55 -19.18 -3.47
CA SER A 16 -26.14 -18.10 -2.57
C SER A 16 -26.24 -16.73 -3.24
N THR A 17 -26.33 -15.68 -2.43
CA THR A 17 -26.15 -14.28 -2.88
C THR A 17 -24.68 -13.86 -2.90
N ASN A 18 -23.77 -14.76 -2.53
CA ASN A 18 -22.33 -14.47 -2.43
C ASN A 18 -21.66 -14.55 -3.80
N TRP A 19 -20.87 -13.52 -4.10
CA TRP A 19 -20.03 -13.47 -5.29
C TRP A 19 -18.65 -14.02 -4.98
N GLN A 20 -18.19 -14.93 -5.84
CA GLN A 20 -16.83 -15.48 -5.81
C GLN A 20 -16.01 -14.85 -6.93
N TYR A 21 -14.68 -14.80 -6.75
CA TYR A 21 -13.77 -14.27 -7.74
C TYR A 21 -12.40 -14.96 -7.72
N THR A 22 -11.74 -14.99 -8.87
CA THR A 22 -10.34 -15.44 -8.95
C THR A 22 -9.39 -14.34 -8.45
N SER A 23 -8.30 -14.71 -7.80
CA SER A 23 -7.26 -13.74 -7.39
C SER A 23 -6.65 -13.03 -8.60
N LEU A 24 -6.49 -11.71 -8.50
CA LEU A 24 -5.72 -10.91 -9.44
C LEU A 24 -4.25 -10.96 -9.03
N MET A 25 -3.37 -11.56 -9.84
CA MET A 25 -1.99 -11.90 -9.43
C MET A 25 -0.94 -11.13 -10.22
N GLY A 26 0.14 -10.71 -9.55
CA GLY A 26 1.37 -10.20 -10.18
C GLY A 26 1.13 -9.23 -11.34
N GLN A 27 1.49 -9.67 -12.55
CA GLN A 27 1.42 -8.88 -13.79
C GLN A 27 -0.01 -8.43 -14.13
N ASP A 28 -1.02 -9.24 -13.83
CA ASP A 28 -2.42 -8.91 -14.08
C ASP A 28 -2.85 -7.66 -13.30
N LYS A 29 -2.34 -7.48 -12.07
CA LYS A 29 -2.58 -6.26 -11.29
C LYS A 29 -2.02 -5.02 -12.02
N LEU A 30 -0.84 -5.14 -12.61
CA LEU A 30 -0.19 -4.04 -13.33
C LEU A 30 -0.90 -3.70 -14.64
N ILE A 31 -1.45 -4.70 -15.33
CA ILE A 31 -2.22 -4.50 -16.54
C ILE A 31 -3.51 -3.74 -16.23
N VAL A 32 -4.24 -4.14 -15.17
CA VAL A 32 -5.43 -3.43 -14.71
C VAL A 32 -5.10 -2.00 -14.32
N LEU A 33 -4.07 -1.82 -13.48
CA LEU A 33 -3.65 -0.51 -13.00
C LEU A 33 -3.40 0.45 -14.16
N GLN A 34 -2.74 0.00 -15.24
CA GLN A 34 -2.38 0.87 -16.37
C GLN A 34 -3.47 1.01 -17.43
N HIS A 35 -4.15 -0.08 -17.80
CA HIS A 35 -4.91 -0.13 -19.05
C HIS A 35 -6.42 -0.28 -18.85
N PHE A 36 -6.89 -0.42 -17.61
CA PHE A 36 -8.32 -0.55 -17.36
C PHE A 36 -9.07 0.73 -17.76
N ASP A 37 -10.06 0.58 -18.64
CA ASP A 37 -10.85 1.71 -19.10
C ASP A 37 -11.92 2.09 -18.06
N LEU A 38 -11.60 3.11 -17.26
CA LEU A 38 -12.43 3.62 -16.18
C LEU A 38 -13.70 4.34 -16.68
N THR A 39 -13.72 4.78 -17.94
CA THR A 39 -14.88 5.49 -18.53
C THR A 39 -16.10 4.57 -18.67
N LYS A 40 -15.87 3.25 -18.64
CA LYS A 40 -16.94 2.24 -18.63
C LYS A 40 -17.69 2.14 -17.30
N LEU A 41 -17.10 2.63 -16.21
CA LEU A 41 -17.67 2.53 -14.86
C LEU A 41 -18.04 3.88 -14.25
N PHE A 42 -17.37 4.95 -14.67
CA PHE A 42 -17.50 6.27 -14.05
C PHE A 42 -17.68 7.37 -15.09
N PRO A 43 -18.33 8.50 -14.74
CA PRO A 43 -18.32 9.71 -15.56
C PRO A 43 -16.90 10.13 -15.93
N ASN A 44 -16.71 10.75 -17.10
CA ASN A 44 -15.38 11.10 -17.62
C ASN A 44 -14.53 11.89 -16.62
N SER A 45 -15.09 12.90 -15.95
CA SER A 45 -14.37 13.68 -14.93
C SER A 45 -13.83 12.79 -13.80
N ARG A 46 -14.67 11.89 -13.28
CA ARG A 46 -14.31 10.96 -12.22
C ARG A 46 -13.30 9.92 -12.69
N ALA A 47 -13.48 9.39 -13.90
CA ALA A 47 -12.56 8.45 -14.51
C ALA A 47 -11.16 9.06 -14.66
N THR A 48 -11.05 10.31 -15.10
CA THR A 48 -9.77 11.05 -15.21
C THR A 48 -9.11 11.22 -13.84
N GLN A 49 -9.87 11.56 -12.80
CA GLN A 49 -9.33 11.68 -11.45
C GLN A 49 -8.74 10.35 -10.96
N ILE A 50 -9.50 9.25 -11.05
CA ILE A 50 -9.04 7.92 -10.63
C ILE A 50 -7.82 7.49 -11.47
N ARG A 51 -7.84 7.76 -12.78
CA ARG A 51 -6.70 7.50 -13.69
C ARG A 51 -5.44 8.21 -13.19
N ASN A 52 -5.51 9.50 -12.89
CA ASN A 52 -4.37 10.25 -12.37
C ASN A 52 -3.83 9.68 -11.05
N LEU A 53 -4.71 9.29 -10.12
CA LEU A 53 -4.30 8.64 -8.86
C LEU A 53 -3.59 7.30 -9.10
N TRP A 54 -4.11 6.49 -10.03
CA TRP A 54 -3.55 5.18 -10.39
C TRP A 54 -2.22 5.31 -11.13
N ASP A 55 -2.10 6.30 -12.01
CA ASP A 55 -0.88 6.55 -12.77
C ASP A 55 0.23 7.04 -11.86
N ASN A 56 -0.07 7.94 -10.91
CA ASN A 56 0.89 8.38 -9.88
C ASN A 56 1.35 7.22 -8.99
N PHE A 57 0.42 6.34 -8.57
CA PHE A 57 0.79 5.12 -7.84
C PHE A 57 1.67 4.19 -8.68
N TYR A 58 1.38 4.06 -9.97
CA TYR A 58 2.18 3.25 -10.88
C TYR A 58 3.60 3.79 -11.07
N LEU A 59 3.77 5.13 -11.10
CA LEU A 59 5.08 5.76 -11.11
C LEU A 59 5.87 5.44 -9.85
N LEU A 60 5.26 5.51 -8.66
CA LEU A 60 5.89 5.07 -7.41
C LEU A 60 6.29 3.60 -7.45
N HIS A 61 5.42 2.73 -7.94
CA HIS A 61 5.74 1.30 -8.07
C HIS A 61 6.94 1.07 -9.02
N LYS A 62 7.07 1.84 -10.10
CA LYS A 62 8.24 1.79 -10.99
C LYS A 62 9.50 2.34 -10.31
N ALA A 63 9.41 3.50 -9.69
CA ALA A 63 10.51 4.15 -8.98
C ALA A 63 11.07 3.26 -7.87
N MET A 64 10.21 2.56 -7.12
CA MET A 64 10.62 1.61 -6.09
C MET A 64 11.48 0.45 -6.62
N LYS A 65 11.32 0.06 -7.90
CA LYS A 65 12.09 -1.01 -8.54
C LYS A 65 13.33 -0.51 -9.27
N ASP A 66 13.45 0.80 -9.50
CA ASP A 66 14.61 1.39 -10.15
C ASP A 66 15.70 1.71 -9.12
N GLN A 67 16.90 1.16 -9.37
CA GLN A 67 18.08 1.38 -8.51
C GLN A 67 18.62 2.81 -8.57
N LYS A 68 18.22 3.60 -9.57
CA LYS A 68 18.64 4.99 -9.76
C LYS A 68 17.71 6.00 -9.10
N THR A 69 16.59 5.54 -8.53
CA THR A 69 15.62 6.41 -7.88
C THR A 69 16.26 7.13 -6.69
N ASP A 70 16.17 8.45 -6.69
CA ASP A 70 16.55 9.24 -5.53
C ASP A 70 15.52 9.09 -4.40
N ALA A 71 16.02 8.85 -3.19
CA ALA A 71 15.16 8.58 -2.04
C ALA A 71 14.36 9.82 -1.59
N ASN A 72 14.89 11.03 -1.78
CA ASN A 72 14.18 12.25 -1.41
C ASN A 72 13.08 12.53 -2.43
N GLN A 73 13.38 12.42 -3.72
CA GLN A 73 12.37 12.53 -4.78
C GLN A 73 11.25 11.51 -4.58
N PHE A 74 11.59 10.24 -4.30
CA PHE A 74 10.59 9.22 -4.01
C PHE A 74 9.73 9.58 -2.79
N SER A 75 10.34 10.11 -1.73
CA SER A 75 9.61 10.56 -0.54
C SER A 75 8.61 11.68 -0.86
N ASP A 76 9.01 12.65 -1.68
CA ASP A 76 8.18 13.78 -2.05
C ASP A 76 7.02 13.32 -2.95
N ASP A 77 7.30 12.47 -3.94
CA ASP A 77 6.29 11.88 -4.82
C ASP A 77 5.29 11.00 -4.04
N ALA A 78 5.77 10.21 -3.07
CA ALA A 78 4.92 9.34 -2.26
C ALA A 78 3.99 10.15 -1.36
N ARG A 79 4.47 11.26 -0.79
CA ARG A 79 3.65 12.18 -0.01
C ARG A 79 2.64 12.92 -0.88
N ALA A 80 3.05 13.39 -2.06
CA ALA A 80 2.14 14.04 -3.00
C ALA A 80 1.00 13.09 -3.42
N TRP A 81 1.34 11.83 -3.70
CA TRP A 81 0.36 10.78 -3.96
C TRP A 81 -0.58 10.54 -2.76
N LEU A 82 -0.05 10.47 -1.54
CA LEU A 82 -0.88 10.30 -0.35
C LEU A 82 -1.84 11.49 -0.14
N HIS A 83 -1.36 12.72 -0.37
CA HIS A 83 -2.22 13.91 -0.31
C HIS A 83 -3.34 13.85 -1.36
N GLN A 84 -3.03 13.40 -2.58
CA GLN A 84 -4.04 13.17 -3.61
C GLN A 84 -5.04 12.08 -3.20
N PHE A 85 -4.57 10.99 -2.59
CA PHE A 85 -5.42 9.90 -2.10
C PHE A 85 -6.39 10.38 -0.99
N LEU A 86 -5.91 11.28 -0.13
CA LEU A 86 -6.67 11.84 1.00
C LEU A 86 -7.50 13.08 0.64
N ASP A 87 -7.57 13.43 -0.64
CA ASP A 87 -8.43 14.53 -1.04
C ASP A 87 -9.89 14.11 -0.83
N SER A 88 -10.44 14.53 0.31
CA SER A 88 -11.76 14.12 0.81
C SER A 88 -12.90 14.52 -0.12
N ASN A 89 -12.67 15.49 -1.02
CA ASN A 89 -13.65 15.87 -2.03
C ASN A 89 -13.75 14.84 -3.16
N TYR A 90 -12.73 14.00 -3.33
CA TYR A 90 -12.64 13.10 -4.46
C TYR A 90 -12.44 11.65 -4.06
N PHE A 91 -11.66 11.28 -3.05
CA PHE A 91 -11.22 9.88 -2.91
C PHE A 91 -11.53 9.26 -1.57
N TYR A 92 -10.62 9.38 -0.60
CA TYR A 92 -10.63 8.59 0.63
C TYR A 92 -10.32 9.44 1.84
N GLN A 93 -10.58 8.89 3.03
CA GLN A 93 -10.31 9.52 4.31
C GLN A 93 -9.07 8.91 4.96
N ALA A 94 -8.57 9.56 6.03
CA ALA A 94 -7.42 9.05 6.77
C ALA A 94 -7.63 7.63 7.33
N GLY A 95 -8.88 7.26 7.66
CA GLY A 95 -9.23 5.91 8.12
C GLY A 95 -9.09 4.81 7.05
N ASP A 96 -9.00 5.18 5.77
CA ASP A 96 -8.86 4.24 4.65
C ASP A 96 -7.39 3.92 4.32
N ILE A 97 -6.45 4.56 5.02
CA ILE A 97 -5.01 4.30 4.83
C ILE A 97 -4.70 2.90 5.33
N THR A 98 -4.26 2.04 4.42
CA THR A 98 -3.81 0.69 4.77
C THR A 98 -2.38 0.71 5.35
N PRO A 99 -1.99 -0.30 6.16
CA PRO A 99 -0.62 -0.42 6.64
C PRO A 99 0.43 -0.40 5.52
N TYR A 100 0.13 -1.01 4.36
CA TYR A 100 1.05 -1.00 3.22
C TYR A 100 1.25 0.39 2.61
N MET A 101 0.24 1.25 2.64
CA MET A 101 0.38 2.63 2.20
C MET A 101 1.24 3.43 3.16
N HIS A 102 1.07 3.21 4.47
CA HIS A 102 1.94 3.81 5.48
C HIS A 102 3.41 3.41 5.25
N VAL A 103 3.67 2.12 5.06
CA VAL A 103 5.02 1.61 4.74
C VAL A 103 5.57 2.23 3.46
N LEU A 104 4.76 2.31 2.40
CA LEU A 104 5.16 2.92 1.13
C LEU A 104 5.61 4.37 1.30
N VAL A 105 4.88 5.17 2.06
CA VAL A 105 5.12 6.62 2.17
C VAL A 105 6.23 6.95 3.16
N TYR A 106 6.30 6.24 4.29
CA TYR A 106 7.21 6.60 5.38
C TYR A 106 8.45 5.72 5.48
N HIS A 107 8.37 4.43 5.12
CA HIS A 107 9.48 3.49 5.32
C HIS A 107 10.24 3.16 4.05
N VAL A 108 9.60 3.12 2.87
CA VAL A 108 10.32 2.87 1.62
C VAL A 108 11.41 3.92 1.33
N PRO A 109 11.19 5.24 1.48
CA PRO A 109 12.26 6.21 1.29
C PRO A 109 13.42 6.04 2.29
N GLU A 110 13.12 5.69 3.54
CA GLU A 110 14.13 5.40 4.56
C GLU A 110 14.97 4.18 4.17
N MET A 111 14.31 3.10 3.72
CA MET A 111 14.99 1.91 3.23
C MET A 111 15.84 2.19 1.98
N MET A 112 15.38 3.07 1.08
CA MET A 112 16.18 3.51 -0.08
C MET A 112 17.50 4.13 0.38
N ARG A 113 17.46 5.01 1.40
CA ARG A 113 18.67 5.65 1.96
C ARG A 113 19.61 4.64 2.61
N ILE A 114 19.07 3.71 3.41
CA ILE A 114 19.87 2.74 4.18
C ILE A 114 20.48 1.66 3.27
N HIS A 115 19.69 1.14 2.33
CA HIS A 115 20.06 -0.06 1.60
C HIS A 115 20.55 0.20 0.18
N GLN A 116 20.27 1.37 -0.41
CA GLN A 116 20.54 1.72 -1.82
C GLN A 116 19.97 0.73 -2.85
N LYS A 117 19.38 -0.40 -2.43
CA LYS A 117 18.95 -1.55 -3.24
C LYS A 117 17.80 -2.30 -2.56
N PHE A 118 16.73 -2.59 -3.32
CA PHE A 118 15.56 -3.40 -2.88
C PHE A 118 15.54 -4.81 -3.44
N ASP A 119 16.38 -5.09 -4.44
CA ASP A 119 16.38 -6.29 -5.25
C ASP A 119 17.08 -7.45 -4.57
N GLY A 120 16.63 -7.83 -3.36
CA GLY A 120 16.85 -9.16 -2.77
C GLY A 120 18.26 -9.73 -2.94
N GLY A 121 19.28 -8.87 -2.93
CA GLY A 121 20.62 -9.26 -3.32
C GLY A 121 21.09 -10.26 -2.29
N VAL A 122 21.33 -11.50 -2.72
CA VAL A 122 21.99 -12.54 -1.93
C VAL A 122 23.43 -12.09 -1.68
N ARG A 123 23.59 -11.11 -0.79
CA ARG A 123 24.85 -10.77 -0.13
C ARG A 123 24.73 -11.36 1.25
N LYS A 124 25.26 -12.57 1.37
CA LYS A 124 25.44 -13.34 2.61
C LYS A 124 25.76 -12.38 3.76
N GLY A 125 24.80 -12.15 4.67
CA GLY A 125 24.99 -11.37 5.89
C GLY A 125 24.21 -10.06 6.06
N ARG A 126 23.38 -9.58 5.12
CA ARG A 126 22.48 -8.42 5.35
C ARG A 126 21.02 -8.84 5.45
N LYS A 127 20.32 -8.36 6.49
CA LYS A 127 18.88 -8.56 6.70
C LYS A 127 18.09 -8.03 5.50
N SER A 128 17.04 -8.73 5.07
CA SER A 128 16.21 -8.26 3.96
C SER A 128 15.45 -7.00 4.36
N ALA A 129 15.07 -6.17 3.37
CA ALA A 129 14.24 -4.99 3.60
C ALA A 129 12.95 -5.33 4.38
N ILE A 130 12.34 -6.48 4.09
CA ILE A 130 11.15 -6.99 4.80
C ILE A 130 11.45 -7.26 6.27
N VAL A 131 12.59 -7.89 6.59
CA VAL A 131 12.99 -8.13 7.98
C VAL A 131 13.25 -6.81 8.70
N ASN A 132 13.82 -5.81 8.04
CA ASN A 132 14.02 -4.49 8.64
C ASN A 132 12.70 -3.74 8.87
N ILE A 133 11.71 -3.85 7.98
CA ILE A 133 10.35 -3.31 8.21
C ILE A 133 9.73 -3.96 9.44
N LEU A 134 9.75 -5.30 9.51
CA LEU A 134 9.20 -6.04 10.65
C LEU A 134 9.91 -5.69 11.96
N GLU A 135 11.24 -5.56 11.96
CA GLU A 135 12.00 -5.16 13.14
C GLU A 135 11.76 -3.71 13.54
N TYR A 136 11.61 -2.79 12.58
CA TYR A 136 11.30 -1.40 12.84
C TYR A 136 9.88 -1.24 13.40
N GLU A 137 8.87 -1.86 12.78
CA GLU A 137 7.49 -1.84 13.28
C GLU A 137 7.42 -2.47 14.68
N ASN A 138 8.11 -3.59 14.91
CA ASN A 138 8.22 -4.18 16.25
C ASN A 138 8.93 -3.26 17.23
N ARG A 139 9.98 -2.52 16.83
CA ARG A 139 10.64 -1.53 17.69
C ARG A 139 9.71 -0.36 18.00
N VAL A 140 9.04 0.21 17.01
CA VAL A 140 8.09 1.32 17.23
C VAL A 140 6.95 0.89 18.14
N LEU A 141 6.36 -0.29 17.91
CA LEU A 141 5.35 -0.88 18.80
C LEU A 141 5.91 -1.12 20.21
N TYR A 142 7.13 -1.65 20.33
CA TYR A 142 7.79 -1.88 21.61
C TYR A 142 7.99 -0.56 22.37
N PHE A 143 8.55 0.47 21.76
CA PHE A 143 8.81 1.75 22.43
C PHE A 143 7.54 2.57 22.69
N ASN A 144 6.55 2.53 21.79
CA ASN A 144 5.26 3.20 22.01
C ASN A 144 4.44 2.53 23.12
N ASN A 145 4.50 1.20 23.23
CA ASN A 145 3.84 0.48 24.33
C ASN A 145 4.62 0.61 25.65
N HIS A 146 5.96 0.56 25.65
CA HIS A 146 6.73 0.68 26.90
C HIS A 146 6.69 2.11 27.47
N ASN A 147 6.61 3.15 26.65
CA ASN A 147 6.40 4.52 27.15
C ASN A 147 4.98 4.74 27.71
N MET A 148 3.97 3.98 27.25
CA MET A 148 2.60 4.06 27.77
C MET A 148 2.37 3.20 29.02
N VAL A 149 3.13 2.13 29.23
CA VAL A 149 3.00 1.27 30.42
C VAL A 149 3.37 2.03 31.70
N ASP A 150 4.30 2.99 31.62
CA ASP A 150 4.66 3.83 32.77
C ASP A 150 3.59 4.88 33.15
N LEU A 151 2.64 5.19 32.26
CA LEU A 151 1.59 6.20 32.49
C LEU A 151 0.18 5.64 32.75
N ILE A 152 -0.06 4.34 32.52
CA ILE A 152 -1.38 3.75 32.76
C ILE A 152 -1.42 3.22 34.20
N ARG A 153 -2.01 4.00 35.10
CA ARG A 153 -2.58 3.47 36.36
C ARG A 153 -3.57 2.36 35.98
N LEU A 154 -3.13 1.11 36.12
CA LEU A 154 -3.91 -0.09 35.82
C LEU A 154 -5.31 0.02 36.42
N SER A 155 -6.33 0.07 35.55
CA SER A 155 -7.71 -0.06 36.01
C SER A 155 -7.90 -1.48 36.56
N LYS A 156 -8.30 -1.56 37.83
CA LYS A 156 -8.61 -2.83 38.49
C LYS A 156 -9.80 -3.46 37.77
N ARG A 157 -9.61 -4.66 37.22
CA ARG A 157 -10.69 -5.48 36.65
C ARG A 157 -11.76 -5.73 37.71
N LEU A 158 -12.97 -5.23 37.47
CA LEU A 158 -14.17 -5.68 38.18
C LEU A 158 -14.55 -7.07 37.66
N ARG A 159 -14.54 -8.05 38.55
CA ARG A 159 -15.00 -9.41 38.29
C ARG A 159 -16.48 -9.47 38.63
N ILE A 160 -17.33 -9.59 37.62
CA ILE A 160 -18.76 -9.86 37.81
C ILE A 160 -18.90 -11.36 38.10
N LYS A 161 -19.64 -11.70 39.17
CA LYS A 161 -19.97 -13.07 39.56
C LYS A 161 -21.08 -13.64 38.68
#